data_AF-A0A131XH21-F1
#
_entry.id   AF-A0A131XH21-F1
#
_cell.length_a   1.000
_cell.length_b   1.000
_cell.length_c   1.000
_cell.angle_alpha   90.00
_cell.angle_beta   90.00
_cell.angle_gamma   90.00
#
_symmetry.space_group_name_H-M   'P 1'
#
loop_
_entity.id
_entity.type
_entity.pdbx_description
1 polymer ?
#
loop_
_entity_poly.entity_id
_entity_poly.type
_entity_poly.pdbx_seq_one_letter_code
_entity_poly.pdbx_strand_id
1 'polypeptide(L)'
;MATPEVLKMLEERIEDLERRLTDCDPAKEPPNKSSITEVLLNVHTKIQAAVASREKLSVLKKTDELDRYLDAEFQDRADLTEGAKLQLILAEEDRIRQVIAAYQKMEDLKPVLDSTHIKDAPTHIGKVSALAAIQLEQQEQADEQTRNLHHLLATYNELVNTISKQLLLWDSILTSKLEQQNTKTVSSE
;
A
#
# COMPACT_ATOMS: atom_id res chain seq x y z
N MET A 1 -37.31 12.84 5.55
CA MET A 1 -37.85 11.97 4.48
C MET A 1 -37.11 10.65 4.58
N ALA A 2 -37.78 9.57 4.97
CA ALA A 2 -37.12 8.26 5.11
C ALA A 2 -36.56 7.82 3.75
N THR A 3 -35.32 7.34 3.74
CA THR A 3 -34.66 6.87 2.52
C THR A 3 -35.42 5.66 1.95
N PRO A 4 -35.53 5.53 0.61
CA PRO A 4 -36.28 4.44 -0.04
C PRO A 4 -35.78 3.05 0.38
N GLU A 5 -34.51 2.94 0.78
CA GLU A 5 -33.88 1.73 1.31
C GLU A 5 -34.55 1.23 2.61
N VAL A 6 -34.91 2.13 3.53
CA VAL A 6 -35.49 1.79 4.83
C VAL A 6 -36.95 1.34 4.67
N LEU A 7 -37.67 1.94 3.73
CA LEU A 7 -39.04 1.52 3.39
C LEU A 7 -39.03 0.11 2.78
N LYS A 8 -38.08 -0.19 1.90
CA LYS A 8 -37.93 -1.52 1.29
C LYS A 8 -37.57 -2.61 2.30
N MET A 9 -36.63 -2.32 3.22
CA MET A 9 -36.30 -3.24 4.32
C MET A 9 -37.51 -3.50 5.23
N LEU A 10 -38.31 -2.46 5.49
CA LEU A 10 -39.50 -2.59 6.32
C LEU A 10 -40.59 -3.38 5.61
N GLU A 11 -40.77 -3.19 4.31
CA GLU A 11 -41.69 -3.95 3.47
C GLU A 11 -41.31 -5.43 3.42
N GLU A 12 -40.03 -5.76 3.20
CA GLU A 12 -39.52 -7.14 3.23
C GLU A 12 -39.73 -7.80 4.60
N ARG A 13 -39.50 -7.05 5.69
CA ARG A 13 -39.73 -7.55 7.05
C ARG A 13 -41.21 -7.75 7.37
N ILE A 14 -42.08 -6.91 6.83
CA ILE A 14 -43.53 -7.07 6.97
C ILE A 14 -43.99 -8.28 6.17
N GLU A 15 -43.51 -8.45 4.94
CA GLU A 15 -43.79 -9.62 4.10
C GLU A 15 -43.35 -10.93 4.77
N ASP A 16 -42.17 -10.95 5.40
CA ASP A 16 -41.70 -12.10 6.18
C ASP A 16 -42.59 -12.39 7.41
N LEU A 17 -43.08 -11.36 8.09
CA LEU A 17 -43.99 -11.50 9.23
C LEU A 17 -45.38 -11.98 8.78
N GLU A 18 -45.89 -11.44 7.68
CA GLU A 18 -47.14 -11.84 7.07
C GLU A 18 -47.06 -13.29 6.58
N ARG A 19 -45.96 -13.70 5.95
CA ARG A 19 -45.75 -15.10 5.56
C ARG A 19 -45.76 -16.05 6.77
N ARG A 20 -45.03 -15.70 7.83
CA ARG A 20 -44.98 -16.50 9.06
C ARG A 20 -46.32 -16.57 9.79
N LEU A 21 -47.17 -15.55 9.65
CA LEU A 21 -48.47 -15.48 10.31
C LEU A 21 -49.62 -16.07 9.46
N THR A 22 -49.51 -15.97 8.13
CA THR A 22 -50.61 -16.11 7.16
C THR A 22 -50.41 -17.27 6.18
N ASP A 23 -49.33 -18.07 6.29
CA ASP A 23 -49.15 -19.32 5.51
C ASP A 23 -50.27 -20.38 5.74
N CYS A 24 -51.34 -20.04 6.48
CA CYS A 24 -52.64 -20.69 6.35
C CYS A 24 -53.45 -20.06 5.21
N ASP A 25 -53.40 -20.67 4.02
CA ASP A 25 -54.34 -20.54 2.89
C ASP A 25 -54.97 -19.14 2.67
N PRO A 26 -54.57 -18.36 1.64
CA PRO A 26 -55.23 -17.09 1.30
C PRO A 26 -56.69 -17.26 0.81
N ALA A 27 -57.15 -18.50 0.65
CA ALA A 27 -58.51 -18.86 0.21
C ALA A 27 -59.41 -19.40 1.33
N LYS A 28 -58.91 -19.53 2.57
CA LYS A 28 -59.77 -19.81 3.72
C LYS A 28 -59.97 -18.52 4.50
N GLU A 29 -61.20 -18.02 4.48
CA GLU A 29 -61.64 -17.10 5.53
C GLU A 29 -61.23 -17.68 6.90
N PRO A 30 -60.64 -16.87 7.80
CA PRO A 30 -60.14 -17.37 9.06
C PRO A 30 -61.31 -18.00 9.83
N PRO A 31 -61.27 -19.32 10.14
CA PRO A 31 -62.22 -19.88 11.06
C PRO A 31 -61.88 -19.27 12.43
N ASN A 32 -62.70 -18.30 12.81
CA ASN A 32 -62.67 -17.53 14.05
C ASN A 32 -61.64 -16.38 14.08
N LYS A 33 -62.17 -15.15 14.16
CA LYS A 33 -61.48 -13.97 14.72
C LYS A 33 -61.19 -14.12 16.23
N SER A 34 -61.00 -15.35 16.74
CA SER A 34 -60.41 -15.52 18.07
C SER A 34 -58.99 -15.00 17.92
N SER A 35 -58.70 -13.88 18.57
CA SER A 35 -57.41 -13.22 18.49
C SER A 35 -56.31 -14.27 18.66
N ILE A 36 -55.25 -14.24 17.84
CA ILE A 36 -54.10 -15.17 17.98
C ILE A 36 -53.60 -15.19 19.43
N THR A 37 -53.78 -14.08 20.15
CA THR A 37 -53.51 -13.96 21.58
C THR A 37 -54.36 -14.90 22.45
N GLU A 38 -55.64 -15.14 22.12
CA GLU A 38 -56.52 -16.10 22.80
C GLU A 38 -56.12 -17.54 22.52
N VAL A 39 -55.77 -17.87 21.28
CA VAL A 39 -55.27 -19.20 20.91
C VAL A 39 -53.94 -19.46 21.61
N LEU A 40 -53.02 -18.48 21.59
CA LEU A 40 -51.75 -18.54 22.29
C LEU A 40 -51.94 -18.67 23.80
N LEU A 41 -52.88 -17.91 24.38
CA LEU A 41 -53.21 -18.01 25.80
C LEU A 41 -53.79 -19.39 26.14
N ASN A 42 -54.66 -19.95 25.31
CA ASN A 42 -55.20 -21.30 25.49
C ASN A 42 -54.13 -22.38 25.37
N VAL A 43 -53.18 -22.22 24.45
CA VAL A 43 -52.02 -23.12 24.34
C VAL A 43 -51.12 -22.97 25.56
N HIS A 44 -50.85 -21.75 26.02
CA HIS A 44 -50.05 -21.48 27.20
C HIS A 44 -50.68 -22.10 28.46
N THR A 45 -51.99 -21.93 28.68
CA THR A 45 -52.69 -22.53 29.83
C THR A 45 -52.69 -24.06 29.76
N LYS A 46 -52.86 -24.65 28.57
CA LYS A 46 -52.74 -26.11 28.36
C LYS A 46 -51.32 -26.62 28.63
N ILE A 47 -50.30 -25.91 28.17
CA ILE A 47 -48.90 -26.25 28.45
C ILE A 47 -48.61 -26.11 29.95
N GLN A 48 -49.08 -25.06 30.60
CA GLN A 48 -48.89 -24.84 32.03
C GLN A 48 -49.58 -25.93 32.87
N ALA A 49 -50.80 -26.34 32.50
CA ALA A 49 -51.49 -27.47 33.11
C ALA A 49 -50.78 -28.81 32.86
N ALA A 50 -50.23 -29.02 31.66
CA ALA A 50 -49.43 -30.20 31.33
C ALA A 50 -48.10 -30.24 32.11
N VAL A 51 -47.45 -29.09 32.30
CA VAL A 51 -46.21 -28.94 33.08
C VAL A 51 -46.47 -29.13 34.57
N ALA A 52 -47.59 -28.62 35.09
CA ALA A 52 -47.99 -28.81 36.49
C ALA A 52 -48.39 -30.26 36.80
N SER A 53 -48.99 -30.98 35.85
CA SER A 53 -49.44 -32.37 36.04
C SER A 53 -48.33 -33.42 35.87
N ARG A 54 -47.18 -33.05 35.29
CA ARG A 54 -46.04 -33.96 35.09
C ARG A 54 -44.77 -33.36 35.68
N GLU A 55 -44.33 -33.85 36.84
CA GLU A 55 -43.09 -33.40 37.48
C GLU A 55 -41.85 -33.51 36.56
N LYS A 56 -41.83 -34.50 35.66
CA LYS A 56 -40.76 -34.68 34.65
C LYS A 56 -40.67 -33.53 33.63
N LEU A 57 -41.74 -32.76 33.44
CA LEU A 57 -41.78 -31.59 32.57
C LEU A 57 -41.36 -30.29 33.27
N SER A 58 -41.01 -30.35 34.57
CA SER A 58 -40.38 -29.22 35.27
C SER A 58 -39.07 -28.76 34.62
N VAL A 59 -38.42 -29.64 33.84
CA VAL A 59 -37.23 -29.33 33.02
C VAL A 59 -37.52 -28.27 31.96
N LEU A 60 -38.77 -28.15 31.46
CA LEU A 60 -39.18 -27.06 30.56
C LEU A 60 -39.18 -25.69 31.24
N LYS A 61 -39.13 -25.60 32.57
CA LYS A 61 -38.92 -24.32 33.26
C LYS A 61 -37.44 -23.90 33.26
N LYS A 62 -36.55 -24.86 33.01
CA LYS A 62 -35.11 -24.64 32.90
C LYS A 62 -34.66 -24.46 31.46
N THR A 63 -35.57 -24.34 30.49
CA THR A 63 -35.19 -24.10 29.09
C THR A 63 -34.40 -22.81 28.93
N ASP A 64 -34.70 -21.76 29.69
CA ASP A 64 -33.92 -20.52 29.64
C ASP A 64 -32.50 -20.70 30.20
N GLU A 65 -32.34 -21.59 31.20
CA GLU A 65 -31.03 -21.98 31.71
C GLU A 65 -30.30 -22.89 30.70
N LEU A 66 -31.02 -23.83 30.08
CA LEU A 66 -30.48 -24.73 29.06
C LEU A 66 -30.04 -23.94 27.82
N ASP A 67 -30.79 -22.92 27.41
CA ASP A 67 -30.47 -22.03 26.31
C ASP A 67 -29.18 -21.26 26.60
N ARG A 68 -29.01 -20.77 27.84
CA ARG A 68 -27.75 -20.17 28.30
C ARG A 68 -26.58 -21.15 28.33
N TYR A 69 -26.81 -22.43 28.63
CA TYR A 69 -25.78 -23.46 28.61
C TYR A 69 -25.45 -23.97 27.18
N LEU A 70 -26.38 -23.80 26.25
CA LEU A 70 -26.20 -24.08 24.82
C LEU A 70 -25.66 -22.87 24.03
N ASP A 71 -25.66 -21.69 24.64
CA ASP A 71 -25.06 -20.50 24.03
C ASP A 71 -23.56 -20.71 23.82
N ALA A 72 -23.11 -20.56 22.57
CA ALA A 72 -21.75 -20.91 22.15
C ALA A 72 -20.69 -20.08 22.91
N GLU A 73 -21.04 -18.85 23.31
CA GLU A 73 -20.15 -18.00 24.12
C GLU A 73 -19.94 -18.54 25.55
N PHE A 74 -20.91 -19.27 26.11
CA PHE A 74 -20.77 -19.89 27.43
C PHE A 74 -19.90 -21.14 27.36
N GLN A 75 -20.04 -21.94 26.28
CA GLN A 75 -19.18 -23.10 26.03
C GLN A 75 -17.73 -22.69 25.78
N ASP A 76 -17.47 -21.68 24.95
CA ASP A 76 -16.10 -21.19 24.72
C ASP A 76 -15.40 -20.70 26.01
N ARG A 77 -16.16 -20.11 26.94
CA ARG A 77 -15.62 -19.67 28.24
C ARG A 77 -15.46 -20.81 29.24
N ALA A 78 -16.32 -21.82 29.20
CA ALA A 78 -16.28 -22.99 30.06
C ALA A 78 -15.22 -24.02 29.60
N ASP A 79 -15.04 -24.17 28.29
CA ASP A 79 -14.11 -25.10 27.66
C ASP A 79 -12.66 -24.61 27.75
N LEU A 80 -12.45 -23.31 27.93
CA LEU A 80 -11.13 -22.73 28.20
C LEU A 80 -10.73 -22.95 29.67
N THR A 81 -10.50 -24.22 30.00
CA THR A 81 -9.93 -24.69 31.27
C THR A 81 -8.59 -23.99 31.52
N GLU A 82 -8.24 -23.74 32.78
CA GLU A 82 -7.00 -23.04 33.15
C GLU A 82 -5.74 -23.68 32.53
N GLY A 83 -5.70 -25.01 32.44
CA GLY A 83 -4.64 -25.74 31.73
C GLY A 83 -4.60 -25.48 30.22
N ALA A 84 -5.76 -25.35 29.56
CA ALA A 84 -5.86 -25.02 28.14
C ALA A 84 -5.40 -23.58 27.86
N LYS A 85 -5.73 -22.64 28.76
CA LYS A 85 -5.20 -21.26 28.70
C LYS A 85 -3.68 -21.25 28.79
N LEU A 86 -3.11 -22.05 29.69
CA LEU A 86 -1.65 -22.13 29.87
C LEU A 86 -0.97 -22.72 28.64
N GLN A 87 -1.52 -23.80 28.06
CA GLN A 87 -1.02 -24.37 26.82
C GLN A 87 -1.15 -23.42 25.63
N LEU A 88 -2.25 -22.66 25.54
CA LEU A 88 -2.43 -21.63 24.52
C LEU A 88 -1.40 -20.50 24.65
N ILE A 89 -1.15 -20.04 25.88
CA ILE A 89 -0.12 -19.01 26.13
C ILE A 89 1.28 -19.54 25.78
N LEU A 90 1.61 -20.78 26.12
CA LEU A 90 2.89 -21.40 25.77
C LEU A 90 3.04 -21.61 24.26
N ALA A 91 1.97 -22.05 23.58
CA ALA A 91 1.97 -22.21 22.12
C ALA A 91 2.12 -20.86 21.40
N GLU A 92 1.55 -19.80 21.96
CA GLU A 92 1.58 -18.45 21.40
C GLU A 92 2.75 -17.59 21.93
N GLU A 93 3.61 -18.14 22.78
CA GLU A 93 4.69 -17.41 23.44
C GLU A 93 5.66 -16.77 22.43
N ASP A 94 6.07 -17.55 21.43
CA ASP A 94 6.96 -17.08 20.37
C ASP A 94 6.32 -15.96 19.54
N ARG A 95 5.02 -16.07 19.23
CA ARG A 95 4.30 -15.02 18.52
C ARG A 95 4.22 -13.75 19.36
N ILE A 96 3.92 -13.85 20.65
CA ILE A 96 3.87 -12.72 21.58
C ILE A 96 5.25 -12.05 21.67
N ARG A 97 6.34 -12.82 21.80
CA ARG A 97 7.71 -12.30 21.79
C ARG A 97 8.05 -11.58 20.49
N GLN A 98 7.65 -12.13 19.33
CA GLN A 98 7.85 -11.48 18.03
C GLN A 98 7.09 -10.16 17.93
N VAL A 99 5.83 -10.11 18.39
CA VAL A 99 5.02 -8.88 18.40
C VAL A 99 5.65 -7.82 19.31
N ILE A 100 6.13 -8.21 20.49
CA ILE A 100 6.83 -7.29 21.41
C ILE A 100 8.11 -6.76 20.77
N ALA A 101 8.92 -7.61 20.14
CA ALA A 101 10.14 -7.19 19.47
C ALA A 101 9.86 -6.25 18.28
N ALA A 102 8.80 -6.51 17.51
CA ALA A 102 8.35 -5.63 16.44
C ALA A 102 7.85 -4.28 16.98
N TYR A 103 7.12 -4.29 18.11
CA TYR A 103 6.64 -3.09 18.77
C TYR A 103 7.80 -2.24 19.32
N GLN A 104 8.78 -2.86 19.97
CA GLN A 104 10.00 -2.17 20.44
C GLN A 104 10.74 -1.51 19.28
N LYS A 105 10.94 -2.22 18.17
CA LYS A 105 11.53 -1.63 16.96
C LYS A 105 10.70 -0.44 16.47
N MET A 106 9.37 -0.55 16.44
CA MET A 106 8.51 0.56 16.02
C MET A 106 8.64 1.77 16.96
N GLU A 107 8.74 1.55 18.27
CA GLU A 107 8.95 2.60 19.26
C GLU A 107 10.33 3.27 19.12
N ASP A 108 11.38 2.49 18.83
CA ASP A 108 12.72 3.00 18.53
C ASP A 108 12.76 3.82 17.23
N LEU A 109 11.94 3.46 16.23
CA LEU A 109 11.86 4.17 14.95
C LEU A 109 10.97 5.43 15.00
N LYS A 110 10.04 5.53 15.97
CA LYS A 110 9.17 6.70 16.17
C LYS A 110 9.93 8.04 16.24
N PRO A 111 11.01 8.19 17.04
CA PRO A 111 11.77 9.44 17.08
C PRO A 111 12.50 9.78 15.76
N VAL A 112 12.76 8.80 14.88
CA VAL A 112 13.39 9.04 13.57
C VAL A 112 12.40 9.74 12.63
N LEU A 113 11.12 9.37 12.67
CA LEU A 113 10.07 10.05 11.91
C LEU A 113 9.86 11.49 12.39
N ASP A 114 10.02 11.72 13.69
CA ASP A 114 9.91 13.05 14.27
C ASP A 114 11.18 13.90 14.15
N SER A 115 12.25 13.33 13.60
CA SER A 115 13.53 14.01 13.46
C SER A 115 13.37 15.31 12.68
N THR A 116 14.03 16.36 13.18
CA THR A 116 14.02 17.69 12.58
C THR A 116 14.51 17.66 11.14
N HIS A 117 15.35 16.69 10.78
CA HIS A 117 16.00 16.61 9.48
C HIS A 117 15.00 16.22 8.38
N ILE A 118 14.01 15.38 8.69
CA ILE A 118 12.90 15.07 7.77
C ILE A 118 11.94 16.26 7.67
N LYS A 119 11.68 16.94 8.80
CA LYS A 119 10.82 18.15 8.84
C LYS A 119 11.44 19.34 8.10
N ASP A 120 12.77 19.45 8.12
CA ASP A 120 13.54 20.53 7.48
C ASP A 120 13.86 20.23 6.00
N ALA A 121 13.66 18.99 5.53
CA ALA A 121 13.91 18.60 4.15
C ALA A 121 13.23 19.52 3.11
N PRO A 122 11.94 19.92 3.27
CA PRO A 122 11.29 20.86 2.34
C PRO A 122 11.95 22.24 2.28
N THR A 123 12.56 22.70 3.38
CA THR A 123 13.29 23.97 3.43
C THR A 123 14.54 23.95 2.54
N HIS A 124 15.14 22.77 2.37
CA HIS A 124 16.32 22.58 1.53
C HIS A 124 15.98 22.41 0.04
N ILE A 125 14.74 22.00 -0.30
CA ILE A 125 14.30 21.80 -1.70
C ILE A 125 14.48 23.07 -2.54
N GLY A 126 14.14 24.25 -1.99
CA GLY A 126 14.30 25.52 -2.71
C GLY A 126 15.77 25.83 -3.04
N LYS A 127 16.68 25.56 -2.10
CA LYS A 127 18.13 25.74 -2.30
C LYS A 127 18.69 24.73 -3.31
N VAL A 128 18.24 23.47 -3.23
CA VAL A 128 18.65 22.42 -4.16
C VAL A 128 18.15 22.70 -5.57
N SER A 129 16.92 23.21 -5.73
CA SER A 129 16.38 23.59 -7.04
C SER A 129 17.16 24.77 -7.65
N ALA A 130 17.50 25.79 -6.85
CA ALA A 130 18.34 26.89 -7.31
C ALA A 130 19.74 26.40 -7.71
N LEU A 131 20.33 25.49 -6.92
CA LEU A 131 21.63 24.89 -7.23
C LEU A 131 21.57 24.05 -8.51
N ALA A 132 20.49 23.29 -8.73
CA ALA A 132 20.31 22.49 -9.94
C ALA A 132 20.22 23.37 -11.20
N ALA A 133 19.58 24.54 -11.11
CA ALA A 133 19.57 25.51 -12.20
C ALA A 133 20.97 26.05 -12.51
N ILE A 134 21.74 26.41 -11.48
CA ILE A 134 23.13 26.87 -11.63
C ILE A 134 24.00 25.76 -12.22
N GLN A 135 23.82 24.51 -11.79
CA GLN A 135 24.58 23.37 -12.31
C GLN A 135 24.30 23.15 -13.81
N LEU A 136 23.07 23.36 -14.26
CA LEU A 136 22.72 23.26 -15.67
C LEU A 136 23.43 24.33 -16.50
N GLU A 137 23.43 25.58 -16.02
CA GLU A 137 24.13 26.70 -16.67
C GLU A 137 25.64 26.46 -16.72
N GLN A 138 26.25 25.97 -15.62
CA GLN A 138 27.67 25.63 -15.58
C GLN A 138 28.02 24.50 -16.54
N GLN A 139 27.15 23.50 -16.69
CA GLN A 139 27.36 22.41 -17.65
C GLN A 139 27.33 22.92 -19.09
N GLU A 140 26.39 23.78 -19.43
CA GLU A 140 26.30 24.38 -20.77
C GLU A 140 27.53 25.24 -21.08
N GLN A 141 27.98 26.05 -20.11
CA GLN A 141 29.18 26.87 -20.26
C GLN A 141 30.45 26.01 -20.43
N ALA A 142 30.58 24.92 -19.65
CA ALA A 142 31.70 24.00 -19.77
C ALA A 142 31.72 23.30 -21.14
N ASP A 143 30.57 22.91 -21.65
CA ASP A 143 30.44 22.30 -22.98
C ASP A 143 30.79 23.29 -24.10
N GLU A 144 30.37 24.54 -24.00
CA GLU A 144 30.73 25.60 -24.95
C GLU A 144 32.23 25.88 -24.94
N GLN A 145 32.83 26.04 -23.76
CA GLN A 145 34.28 26.24 -23.63
C GLN A 145 35.06 25.06 -24.20
N THR A 146 34.61 23.84 -23.95
CA THR A 146 35.22 22.62 -24.48
C THR A 146 35.15 22.59 -26.01
N ARG A 147 34.01 22.96 -26.60
CA ARG A 147 33.87 23.10 -28.06
C ARG A 147 34.82 24.15 -28.64
N ASN A 148 34.91 25.32 -27.99
CA ASN A 148 35.81 26.39 -28.43
C ASN A 148 37.28 25.98 -28.35
N LEU A 149 37.68 25.27 -27.30
CA LEU A 149 39.02 24.70 -27.17
C LEU A 149 39.31 23.66 -28.25
N HIS A 150 38.38 22.75 -28.53
CA HIS A 150 38.54 21.78 -29.61
C HIS A 150 38.65 22.46 -30.97
N HIS A 151 37.85 23.48 -31.23
CA HIS A 151 37.94 24.27 -32.45
C HIS A 151 39.31 24.97 -32.56
N LEU A 152 39.76 25.63 -31.49
CA LEU A 152 41.07 26.28 -31.47
C LEU A 152 42.20 25.27 -31.70
N LEU A 153 42.15 24.10 -31.06
CA LEU A 153 43.12 23.02 -31.26
C LEU A 153 43.11 22.52 -32.71
N ALA A 154 41.94 22.40 -33.33
CA ALA A 154 41.82 22.02 -34.73
C ALA A 154 42.46 23.06 -35.65
N THR A 155 42.17 24.35 -35.45
CA THR A 155 42.79 25.44 -36.22
C THR A 155 44.30 25.53 -36.03
N TYR A 156 44.78 25.28 -34.80
CA TYR A 156 46.22 25.23 -34.52
C TYR A 156 46.87 24.05 -35.26
N ASN A 157 46.27 22.86 -35.21
CA ASN A 157 46.77 21.69 -35.93
C ASN A 157 46.80 21.93 -37.45
N GLU A 158 45.76 22.55 -38.01
CA GLU A 158 45.73 22.96 -39.41
C GLU A 158 46.85 23.96 -39.76
N LEU A 159 47.06 24.97 -38.92
CA LEU A 159 48.13 25.95 -39.09
C LEU A 159 49.52 25.29 -39.00
N VAL A 160 49.74 24.38 -38.06
CA VAL A 160 50.99 23.62 -37.96
C VAL A 160 51.22 22.75 -39.20
N ASN A 161 50.18 22.10 -39.72
CA ASN A 161 50.28 21.31 -40.94
C ASN A 161 50.60 22.15 -42.18
N THR A 162 49.97 23.32 -42.31
CA THR A 162 50.24 24.24 -43.43
C THR A 162 51.65 24.82 -43.35
N ILE A 163 52.11 25.23 -42.17
CA ILE A 163 53.49 25.67 -41.96
C ILE A 163 54.47 24.54 -42.25
N SER A 164 54.22 23.31 -41.77
CA SER A 164 55.09 22.16 -42.02
C SER A 164 55.22 21.89 -43.53
N LYS A 165 54.10 21.94 -44.27
CA LYS A 165 54.11 21.81 -45.74
C LYS A 165 54.91 22.96 -46.39
N GLN A 166 54.71 24.20 -45.93
CA GLN A 166 55.41 25.36 -46.46
C GLN A 166 56.92 25.28 -46.24
N LEU A 167 57.36 24.83 -45.06
CA LEU A 167 58.77 24.61 -44.75
C LEU A 167 59.38 23.53 -45.65
N LEU A 168 58.68 22.42 -45.88
CA LEU A 168 59.13 21.39 -46.83
C LEU A 168 59.23 21.91 -48.26
N LEU A 169 58.27 22.73 -48.70
CA LEU A 169 58.33 23.38 -50.02
C LEU A 169 59.55 24.30 -50.11
N TRP A 170 59.80 25.12 -49.09
CA TRP A 170 60.99 25.97 -49.06
C TRP A 170 62.29 25.17 -49.07
N ASP A 171 62.36 24.07 -48.32
CA ASP A 171 63.53 23.19 -48.26
C ASP A 171 63.82 22.53 -49.62
N SER A 172 62.78 22.04 -50.31
CA SER A 172 62.92 21.49 -51.67
C SER A 172 63.40 22.55 -52.69
N ILE A 173 62.90 23.78 -52.60
CA ILE A 173 63.32 24.89 -53.47
C ILE A 173 64.79 25.26 -53.21
N LEU A 174 65.20 25.31 -51.94
CA LEU A 174 66.59 25.59 -51.55
C LEU A 174 67.53 24.48 -52.05
N THR A 175 67.14 23.22 -51.87
CA THR A 175 67.91 22.06 -52.34
C THR A 175 68.08 22.08 -53.85
N SER A 176 67.00 22.33 -54.61
CA SER A 176 67.08 22.45 -56.07
C SER A 176 68.00 23.58 -56.53
N LYS A 177 67.99 24.73 -55.85
CA LYS A 177 68.91 25.83 -56.16
C LYS A 177 70.37 25.48 -55.85
N LEU A 178 70.63 24.77 -54.76
CA LEU A 178 71.98 24.32 -54.40
C LEU A 178 72.52 23.28 -55.41
N GLU A 179 71.70 22.33 -55.86
CA GLU A 179 72.06 21.38 -56.90
C GLU A 179 72.38 22.07 -58.25
N GLN A 180 71.61 23.09 -58.61
CA GLN A 180 71.88 23.92 -59.80
C GLN A 180 73.18 24.75 -59.67
N GLN A 181 73.61 25.08 -58.46
CA GLN A 181 74.91 25.74 -58.24
C GLN A 181 76.07 24.74 -58.26
N ASN A 182 75.92 23.57 -57.64
CA ASN A 182 76.92 22.51 -57.67
C ASN A 182 77.18 21.98 -59.09
N THR A 183 76.16 21.90 -59.94
CA THR A 183 76.34 21.52 -61.36
C THR A 183 77.05 22.60 -62.19
N LYS A 184 76.91 23.88 -61.83
CA LYS A 184 77.66 24.98 -62.47
C LYS A 184 79.12 25.03 -62.04
N THR A 185 79.43 24.64 -60.81
CA THR A 185 80.83 24.57 -60.33
C THR A 185 81.58 23.37 -60.94
N VAL A 186 80.92 22.21 -61.13
CA VAL A 186 81.54 21.03 -61.79
C VAL A 186 81.75 21.24 -63.31
N SER A 187 81.02 22.15 -63.94
CA SER A 187 81.25 22.53 -65.35
C SER A 187 82.30 23.65 -65.52
N SER A 188 82.88 24.15 -64.41
CA SER A 188 83.88 25.24 -64.40
C SER A 188 85.26 24.80 -63.85
N GLU A 189 85.45 23.51 -63.55
CA GLU A 189 86.75 22.85 -63.38
C GLU A 189 87.05 21.97 -64.60
#